data_AF-A0A502M1M7-F1
#
_entry.id   AF-A0A502M1M7-F1
#
_cell.length_a   1.000
_cell.length_b   1.000
_cell.length_c   1.000
_cell.angle_alpha   90.00
_cell.angle_beta   90.00
_cell.angle_gamma   90.00
#
_symmetry.space_group_name_H-M   'P 1'
#
loop_
_entity.id
_entity.type
_entity.pdbx_description
1 polymer ?
#
loop_
_entity_poly.entity_id
_entity_poly.type
_entity_poly.pdbx_seq_one_letter_code
_entity_poly.pdbx_strand_id
1 'polypeptide(L)'
;MLSLQQLLLLQSAYYFINQTKNAQNNDFDTLLSKAKRLEESDGLAKVSEVPEYAEIKSNFSEKVNKYESEKNTINKDASKRAEAKKDLTDSLVQLNSDLKAKIEDEKAISNAYLNSPLVWENWKTTVKSALDDYEDKDLNDNDEALNMLSDLISYNRFMYNELKKQLDSDLTEAKSAVNVLSDEGDNATAKNDLSDKIAAAEDNDIISIPERLNDLSNSLKNAKDIILRTDIPTIKEEITKALENSKMLLNNQGLNDTPEKADLQAAINELETLNSNSNDALALFNKLQDLNEKTTKAQEILEGKNAAIAKAELVKTIAKGNEVLNSITDTEAKATLASSLKKADIINNDKTSTSNETTESNTELANAIKDAIIKTNAKLDNDKFTKLTNGVNSARELLKSIENVVNLKPQKDALEALLSKTSPYVDGEKLFASSDELSSMFEEINSELTKKW
;
A
#
# COMPACT_ATOMS: atom_id res chain seq x y z
N MET A 1 -16.71 -19.88 -65.45
CA MET A 1 -15.68 -19.83 -64.40
C MET A 1 -16.30 -20.42 -63.14
N LEU A 2 -15.68 -21.45 -62.56
CA LEU A 2 -16.09 -21.98 -61.26
C LEU A 2 -15.63 -21.01 -60.17
N SER A 3 -16.39 -20.90 -59.07
CA SER A 3 -15.96 -20.10 -57.92
C SER A 3 -14.79 -20.78 -57.19
N LEU A 4 -13.99 -20.02 -56.45
CA LEU A 4 -12.84 -20.54 -55.69
C LEU A 4 -13.28 -21.67 -54.72
N GLN A 5 -14.45 -21.53 -54.08
CA GLN A 5 -15.07 -22.57 -53.25
C GLN A 5 -15.48 -23.82 -54.05
N GLN A 6 -15.99 -23.66 -55.28
CA GLN A 6 -16.34 -24.80 -56.14
C GLN A 6 -15.10 -25.52 -56.68
N LEU A 7 -14.01 -24.78 -56.94
CA LEU A 7 -12.71 -25.36 -57.26
C LEU A 7 -12.14 -26.15 -56.08
N LEU A 8 -12.18 -25.60 -54.85
CA LEU A 8 -11.76 -26.28 -53.62
C LEU A 8 -12.59 -27.55 -53.32
N LEU A 9 -13.91 -27.52 -53.56
CA LEU A 9 -14.79 -28.68 -53.44
C LEU A 9 -14.52 -29.76 -54.50
N LEU A 10 -14.21 -29.37 -55.74
CA LEU A 10 -13.85 -30.31 -56.80
C LEU A 10 -12.45 -30.89 -56.60
N GLN A 11 -11.50 -30.10 -56.09
CA GLN A 11 -10.16 -30.57 -55.74
C GLN A 11 -10.21 -31.53 -54.56
N SER A 12 -10.94 -31.19 -53.48
CA SER A 12 -11.15 -32.09 -52.35
C SER A 12 -11.88 -33.37 -52.73
N ALA A 13 -12.89 -33.32 -53.61
CA ALA A 13 -13.59 -34.53 -54.10
C ALA A 13 -12.72 -35.40 -55.02
N TYR A 14 -11.98 -34.81 -55.96
CA TYR A 14 -11.04 -35.54 -56.84
C TYR A 14 -9.89 -36.17 -56.04
N TYR A 15 -9.47 -35.52 -54.96
CA TYR A 15 -8.37 -35.97 -54.12
C TYR A 15 -8.80 -37.01 -53.08
N PHE A 16 -10.02 -36.91 -52.52
CA PHE A 16 -10.66 -37.96 -51.72
C PHE A 16 -10.71 -39.29 -52.49
N ILE A 17 -10.93 -39.22 -53.81
CA ILE A 17 -10.93 -40.38 -54.72
C ILE A 17 -9.52 -40.98 -54.94
N ASN A 18 -8.45 -40.18 -54.90
CA ASN A 18 -7.08 -40.67 -55.09
C ASN A 18 -6.46 -41.24 -53.80
N GLN A 19 -6.73 -40.64 -52.64
CA GLN A 19 -6.33 -41.20 -51.34
C GLN A 19 -7.04 -42.53 -51.05
N THR A 20 -8.35 -42.60 -51.33
CA THR A 20 -9.10 -43.86 -51.25
C THR A 20 -8.52 -44.89 -52.22
N LYS A 21 -8.10 -44.53 -53.44
CA LYS A 21 -7.44 -45.48 -54.37
C LYS A 21 -6.12 -46.07 -53.84
N ASN A 22 -5.24 -45.28 -53.22
CA ASN A 22 -3.95 -45.78 -52.71
C ASN A 22 -4.13 -46.62 -51.43
N ALA A 23 -5.02 -46.22 -50.52
CA ALA A 23 -5.33 -47.02 -49.32
C ALA A 23 -6.20 -48.26 -49.63
N GLN A 24 -7.06 -48.21 -50.65
CA GLN A 24 -7.83 -49.36 -51.14
C GLN A 24 -6.95 -50.44 -51.79
N ASN A 25 -5.73 -50.13 -52.21
CA ASN A 25 -4.79 -51.11 -52.78
C ASN A 25 -3.89 -51.81 -51.74
N ASN A 26 -3.73 -51.24 -50.54
CA ASN A 26 -2.93 -51.85 -49.48
C ASN A 26 -3.70 -52.97 -48.77
N ASP A 27 -3.02 -54.04 -48.35
CA ASP A 27 -3.64 -55.06 -47.51
C ASP A 27 -3.83 -54.57 -46.06
N PHE A 28 -4.62 -55.32 -45.29
CA PHE A 28 -4.95 -54.97 -43.90
C PHE A 28 -3.70 -54.87 -43.02
N ASP A 29 -2.74 -55.80 -43.18
CA ASP A 29 -1.51 -55.82 -42.38
C ASP A 29 -0.62 -54.60 -42.67
N THR A 30 -0.55 -54.12 -43.91
CA THR A 30 0.18 -52.90 -44.30
C THR A 30 -0.45 -51.66 -43.68
N LEU A 31 -1.78 -51.53 -43.73
CA LEU A 31 -2.49 -50.40 -43.14
C LEU A 31 -2.36 -50.37 -41.62
N LEU A 32 -2.52 -51.52 -40.97
CA LEU A 32 -2.36 -51.65 -39.52
C LEU A 32 -0.92 -51.31 -39.09
N SER A 33 0.08 -51.75 -39.85
CA SER A 33 1.49 -51.42 -39.57
C SER A 33 1.78 -49.91 -39.72
N LYS A 34 1.22 -49.25 -40.76
CA LYS A 34 1.34 -47.79 -40.91
C LYS A 34 0.64 -47.06 -39.76
N ALA A 35 -0.56 -47.50 -39.39
CA ALA A 35 -1.32 -46.86 -38.32
C ALA A 35 -0.65 -47.02 -36.96
N LYS A 36 -0.08 -48.20 -36.67
CA LYS A 36 0.70 -48.44 -35.46
C LYS A 36 1.95 -47.56 -35.37
N ARG A 37 2.71 -47.45 -36.47
CA ARG A 37 3.87 -46.54 -36.52
C ARG A 37 3.48 -45.09 -36.19
N LEU A 38 2.37 -44.62 -36.74
CA LEU A 38 1.85 -43.26 -36.47
C LEU A 38 1.40 -43.11 -35.00
N GLU A 39 0.73 -44.12 -34.46
CA GLU A 39 0.29 -44.15 -33.06
C GLU A 39 1.46 -44.06 -32.08
N GLU A 40 2.52 -44.81 -32.36
CA GLU A 40 3.76 -44.87 -31.58
C GLU A 40 4.73 -43.71 -31.87
N SER A 41 4.39 -42.79 -32.78
CA SER A 41 5.30 -41.73 -33.21
C SER A 41 5.45 -40.61 -32.18
N ASP A 42 6.68 -40.07 -32.09
CA ASP A 42 6.98 -38.91 -31.25
C ASP A 42 6.16 -37.67 -31.66
N GLY A 43 5.86 -37.52 -32.95
CA GLY A 43 5.03 -36.43 -33.45
C GLY A 43 3.61 -36.47 -32.87
N LEU A 44 2.98 -37.66 -32.81
CA LEU A 44 1.63 -37.80 -32.27
C LEU A 44 1.62 -37.67 -30.75
N ALA A 45 2.69 -38.12 -30.09
CA ALA A 45 2.90 -37.88 -28.68
C ALA A 45 2.93 -36.37 -28.37
N LYS A 46 3.77 -35.59 -29.07
CA LYS A 46 3.87 -34.12 -28.89
C LYS A 46 2.56 -33.40 -29.19
N VAL A 47 1.86 -33.77 -30.26
CA VAL A 47 0.53 -33.21 -30.56
C VAL A 47 -0.44 -33.47 -29.41
N SER A 48 -0.41 -34.66 -28.81
CA SER A 48 -1.28 -35.01 -27.68
C SER A 48 -0.91 -34.34 -26.35
N GLU A 49 0.27 -33.74 -26.23
CA GLU A 49 0.62 -32.87 -25.09
C GLU A 49 -0.09 -31.51 -25.14
N VAL A 50 -0.78 -31.21 -26.25
CA VAL A 50 -1.70 -30.08 -26.35
C VAL A 50 -3.08 -30.54 -25.90
N PRO A 51 -3.63 -30.03 -24.79
CA PRO A 51 -4.94 -30.45 -24.30
C PRO A 51 -6.04 -30.36 -25.36
N GLU A 52 -6.02 -29.31 -26.18
CA GLU A 52 -6.95 -29.06 -27.27
C GLU A 52 -6.86 -30.10 -28.40
N TYR A 53 -5.73 -30.81 -28.51
CA TYR A 53 -5.45 -31.80 -29.57
C TYR A 53 -5.33 -33.23 -29.02
N ALA A 54 -5.50 -33.44 -27.71
CA ALA A 54 -5.38 -34.74 -27.07
C ALA A 54 -6.34 -35.80 -27.65
N GLU A 55 -7.53 -35.37 -28.10
CA GLU A 55 -8.53 -36.25 -28.72
C GLU A 55 -8.05 -36.89 -30.03
N ILE A 56 -7.15 -36.22 -30.78
CA ILE A 56 -6.61 -36.73 -32.05
C ILE A 56 -5.90 -38.07 -31.80
N LYS A 57 -5.04 -38.12 -30.79
CA LYS A 57 -4.34 -39.35 -30.41
C LYS A 57 -5.30 -40.36 -29.82
N SER A 58 -6.19 -39.95 -28.91
CA SER A 58 -7.12 -40.88 -28.25
C SER A 58 -7.98 -41.65 -29.25
N ASN A 59 -8.65 -40.94 -30.16
CA ASN A 59 -9.55 -41.51 -31.15
C ASN A 59 -8.81 -42.42 -32.16
N PHE A 60 -7.60 -42.03 -32.54
CA PHE A 60 -6.77 -42.82 -33.45
C PHE A 60 -6.25 -44.09 -32.76
N SER A 61 -5.73 -43.97 -31.53
CA SER A 61 -5.12 -45.06 -30.77
C SER A 61 -6.13 -46.13 -30.39
N GLU A 62 -7.37 -45.75 -30.05
CA GLU A 62 -8.45 -46.71 -29.75
C GLU A 62 -8.65 -47.69 -30.91
N LYS A 63 -8.73 -47.17 -32.13
CA LYS A 63 -8.95 -47.99 -33.33
C LYS A 63 -7.73 -48.84 -33.69
N VAL A 64 -6.53 -48.28 -33.58
CA VAL A 64 -5.28 -49.03 -33.82
C VAL A 64 -5.17 -50.20 -32.84
N ASN A 65 -5.37 -49.96 -31.55
CA ASN A 65 -5.29 -50.96 -30.50
C ASN A 65 -6.35 -52.06 -30.65
N LYS A 66 -7.58 -51.69 -31.03
CA LYS A 66 -8.64 -52.66 -31.35
C LYS A 66 -8.19 -53.61 -32.45
N TYR A 67 -7.73 -53.09 -33.59
CA TYR A 67 -7.36 -53.93 -34.73
C TYR A 67 -6.07 -54.71 -34.53
N GLU A 68 -5.13 -54.20 -33.76
CA GLU A 68 -3.94 -54.95 -33.35
C GLU A 68 -4.33 -56.16 -32.47
N SER A 69 -5.24 -55.98 -31.51
CA SER A 69 -5.70 -57.07 -30.63
C SER A 69 -6.50 -58.15 -31.38
N GLU A 70 -7.23 -57.78 -32.43
CA GLU A 70 -8.09 -58.67 -33.21
C GLU A 70 -7.42 -59.22 -34.49
N LYS A 71 -6.17 -58.82 -34.78
CA LYS A 71 -5.44 -59.08 -36.04
C LYS A 71 -5.56 -60.51 -36.52
N ASN A 72 -5.30 -61.48 -35.64
CA ASN A 72 -5.33 -62.91 -35.96
C ASN A 72 -6.73 -63.43 -36.33
N THR A 73 -7.78 -62.85 -35.74
CA THR A 73 -9.18 -63.20 -36.02
C THR A 73 -9.63 -62.57 -37.34
N ILE A 74 -9.27 -61.31 -37.55
CA ILE A 74 -9.56 -60.56 -38.78
C ILE A 74 -8.87 -61.20 -39.98
N ASN A 75 -7.62 -61.64 -39.83
CA ASN A 75 -6.88 -62.31 -40.90
C ASN A 75 -7.44 -63.68 -41.30
N LYS A 76 -8.36 -64.27 -40.54
CA LYS A 76 -9.00 -65.56 -40.90
C LYS A 76 -10.36 -65.37 -41.59
N ASP A 77 -10.95 -64.19 -41.53
CA ASP A 77 -12.31 -63.90 -42.02
C ASP A 77 -12.26 -62.78 -43.06
N ALA A 78 -12.55 -63.11 -44.32
CA ALA A 78 -12.48 -62.16 -45.43
C ALA A 78 -13.45 -60.98 -45.27
N SER A 79 -14.61 -61.18 -44.64
CA SER A 79 -15.59 -60.13 -44.38
C SER A 79 -15.07 -59.16 -43.33
N LYS A 80 -14.57 -59.69 -42.19
CA LYS A 80 -13.97 -58.87 -41.14
C LYS A 80 -12.73 -58.13 -41.61
N ARG A 81 -11.92 -58.75 -42.47
CA ARG A 81 -10.74 -58.12 -43.07
C ARG A 81 -11.11 -56.95 -43.97
N ALA A 82 -12.17 -57.07 -44.76
CA ALA A 82 -12.66 -56.00 -45.61
C ALA A 82 -13.20 -54.82 -44.78
N GLU A 83 -13.95 -55.11 -43.70
CA GLU A 83 -14.49 -54.11 -42.79
C GLU A 83 -13.38 -53.37 -42.03
N ALA A 84 -12.44 -54.10 -41.42
CA ALA A 84 -11.31 -53.53 -40.70
C ALA A 84 -10.38 -52.70 -41.60
N LYS A 85 -10.16 -53.15 -42.85
CA LYS A 85 -9.43 -52.38 -43.87
C LYS A 85 -10.11 -51.04 -44.18
N LYS A 86 -11.44 -51.05 -44.34
CA LYS A 86 -12.20 -49.83 -44.59
C LYS A 86 -12.11 -48.88 -43.38
N ASP A 87 -12.35 -49.38 -42.18
CA ASP A 87 -12.33 -48.53 -40.98
C ASP A 87 -10.93 -47.97 -40.67
N LEU A 88 -9.85 -48.75 -40.84
CA LEU A 88 -8.48 -48.22 -40.73
C LEU A 88 -8.17 -47.16 -41.79
N THR A 89 -8.64 -47.36 -43.02
CA THR A 89 -8.50 -46.35 -44.09
C THR A 89 -9.24 -45.07 -43.72
N ASP A 90 -10.50 -45.18 -43.33
CA ASP A 90 -11.34 -44.05 -42.91
C ASP A 90 -10.69 -43.31 -41.72
N SER A 91 -10.05 -44.03 -40.80
CA SER A 91 -9.37 -43.47 -39.62
C SER A 91 -8.07 -42.75 -39.95
N LEU A 92 -7.28 -43.28 -40.89
CA LEU A 92 -6.07 -42.60 -41.39
C LEU A 92 -6.42 -41.32 -42.16
N VAL A 93 -7.53 -41.33 -42.91
CA VAL A 93 -8.06 -40.15 -43.61
C VAL A 93 -8.57 -39.12 -42.61
N GLN A 94 -9.30 -39.56 -41.58
CA GLN A 94 -9.78 -38.66 -40.52
C GLN A 94 -8.61 -38.02 -39.76
N LEU A 95 -7.62 -38.82 -39.37
CA LEU A 95 -6.39 -38.31 -38.75
C LEU A 95 -5.74 -37.23 -39.62
N ASN A 96 -5.60 -37.46 -40.94
CA ASN A 96 -5.03 -36.47 -41.84
C ASN A 96 -5.83 -35.16 -41.87
N SER A 97 -7.17 -35.28 -41.88
CA SER A 97 -8.07 -34.13 -41.87
C SER A 97 -7.94 -33.33 -40.58
N ASP A 98 -7.89 -34.01 -39.44
CA ASP A 98 -7.77 -33.38 -38.12
C ASP A 98 -6.41 -32.68 -37.99
N LEU A 99 -5.33 -33.34 -38.41
CA LEU A 99 -3.98 -32.75 -38.43
C LEU A 99 -3.94 -31.48 -39.28
N LYS A 100 -4.53 -31.50 -40.49
CA LYS A 100 -4.59 -30.32 -41.36
C LYS A 100 -5.36 -29.17 -40.74
N ALA A 101 -6.50 -29.44 -40.11
CA ALA A 101 -7.25 -28.40 -39.42
C ALA A 101 -6.40 -27.76 -38.32
N LYS A 102 -5.67 -28.56 -37.54
CA LYS A 102 -4.80 -28.06 -36.46
C LYS A 102 -3.55 -27.36 -36.96
N ILE A 103 -3.02 -27.77 -38.10
CA ILE A 103 -1.95 -27.04 -38.78
C ILE A 103 -2.41 -25.62 -39.11
N GLU A 104 -3.62 -25.43 -39.63
CA GLU A 104 -4.14 -24.10 -39.93
C GLU A 104 -4.36 -23.25 -38.65
N ASP A 105 -4.81 -23.86 -37.55
CA ASP A 105 -4.88 -23.19 -36.23
C ASP A 105 -3.48 -22.68 -35.80
N GLU A 106 -2.45 -23.54 -35.85
CA GLU A 106 -1.08 -23.20 -35.45
C GLU A 106 -0.37 -22.25 -36.42
N LYS A 107 -0.71 -22.29 -37.71
CA LYS A 107 -0.26 -21.29 -38.69
C LYS A 107 -0.80 -19.91 -38.36
N ALA A 108 -2.05 -19.80 -37.92
CA ALA A 108 -2.63 -18.52 -37.53
C ALA A 108 -1.86 -17.90 -36.35
N ILE A 109 -1.50 -18.71 -35.34
CA ILE A 109 -0.64 -18.29 -34.23
C ILE A 109 0.74 -17.85 -34.74
N SER A 110 1.37 -18.66 -35.57
CA SER A 110 2.70 -18.38 -36.15
C SER A 110 2.70 -17.03 -36.90
N ASN A 111 1.68 -16.81 -37.73
CA ASN A 111 1.53 -15.57 -38.50
C ASN A 111 1.29 -14.34 -37.62
N ALA A 112 0.55 -14.47 -36.53
CA ALA A 112 0.39 -13.39 -35.56
C ALA A 112 1.75 -13.00 -34.94
N TYR A 113 2.58 -13.99 -34.62
CA TYR A 113 3.89 -13.76 -34.02
C TYR A 113 4.91 -13.19 -35.01
N LEU A 114 4.90 -13.65 -36.27
CA LEU A 114 5.78 -13.14 -37.32
C LEU A 114 5.63 -11.63 -37.54
N ASN A 115 4.41 -11.10 -37.38
CA ASN A 115 4.12 -9.69 -37.56
C ASN A 115 4.42 -8.83 -36.31
N SER A 116 4.75 -9.45 -35.17
CA SER A 116 5.00 -8.73 -33.93
C SER A 116 6.42 -8.11 -33.90
N PRO A 117 6.56 -6.85 -33.46
CA PRO A 117 7.86 -6.22 -33.24
C PRO A 117 8.62 -6.80 -32.04
N LEU A 118 7.96 -7.57 -31.16
CA LEU A 118 8.57 -8.14 -29.95
C LEU A 118 9.21 -9.51 -30.16
N VAL A 119 8.95 -10.14 -31.29
CA VAL A 119 9.44 -11.49 -31.60
C VAL A 119 10.82 -11.41 -32.25
N TRP A 120 11.73 -12.30 -31.85
CA TRP A 120 13.12 -12.30 -32.33
C TRP A 120 13.24 -12.66 -33.81
N GLU A 121 14.04 -11.91 -34.56
CA GLU A 121 14.20 -12.08 -36.01
C GLU A 121 14.74 -13.46 -36.42
N ASN A 122 15.58 -14.08 -35.58
CA ASN A 122 16.07 -15.44 -35.82
C ASN A 122 14.93 -16.48 -35.75
N TRP A 123 14.03 -16.33 -34.78
CA TRP A 123 12.84 -17.16 -34.66
C TRP A 123 11.91 -16.94 -35.85
N LYS A 124 11.66 -15.67 -36.22
CA LYS A 124 10.83 -15.35 -37.39
C LYS A 124 11.36 -15.99 -38.66
N THR A 125 12.67 -15.94 -38.87
CA THR A 125 13.35 -16.58 -40.01
C THR A 125 13.15 -18.09 -39.98
N THR A 126 13.30 -18.72 -38.82
CA THR A 126 13.15 -20.18 -38.64
C THR A 126 11.73 -20.64 -38.94
N VAL A 127 10.72 -19.97 -38.37
CA VAL A 127 9.31 -20.32 -38.58
C VAL A 127 8.86 -20.00 -39.99
N LYS A 128 9.30 -18.89 -40.57
CA LYS A 128 9.00 -18.57 -41.96
C LYS A 128 9.59 -19.61 -42.91
N SER A 129 10.84 -20.01 -42.72
CA SER A 129 11.44 -21.10 -43.51
C SER A 129 10.68 -22.40 -43.36
N ALA A 130 10.25 -22.74 -42.14
CA ALA A 130 9.43 -23.92 -41.92
C ALA A 130 8.11 -23.81 -42.70
N LEU A 131 7.38 -22.70 -42.57
CA LEU A 131 6.13 -22.45 -43.29
C LEU A 131 6.30 -22.52 -44.81
N ASP A 132 7.35 -21.91 -45.36
CA ASP A 132 7.67 -21.90 -46.79
C ASP A 132 7.98 -23.34 -47.27
N ASP A 133 8.82 -24.09 -46.54
CA ASP A 133 9.12 -25.51 -46.83
C ASP A 133 7.85 -26.39 -46.82
N TYR A 134 6.83 -25.98 -46.06
CA TYR A 134 5.57 -26.72 -45.94
C TYR A 134 4.56 -26.38 -47.05
N GLU A 135 4.58 -25.19 -47.64
CA GLU A 135 3.74 -24.88 -48.82
C GLU A 135 4.06 -25.80 -50.01
N ASP A 136 5.31 -26.26 -50.09
CA ASP A 136 5.81 -27.16 -51.15
C ASP A 136 5.63 -28.65 -50.83
N LYS A 137 5.16 -29.02 -49.62
CA LYS A 137 5.02 -30.42 -49.17
C LYS A 137 3.63 -31.00 -49.39
N ASP A 138 3.59 -32.31 -49.64
CA ASP A 138 2.34 -33.06 -49.76
C ASP A 138 1.78 -33.44 -48.37
N LEU A 139 1.01 -32.53 -47.76
CA LEU A 139 0.35 -32.75 -46.45
C LEU A 139 -0.72 -33.87 -46.46
N ASN A 140 -0.90 -34.55 -47.58
CA ASN A 140 -1.74 -35.74 -47.68
C ASN A 140 -1.10 -36.99 -47.07
N ASP A 141 0.21 -36.96 -46.77
CA ASP A 141 0.83 -37.97 -45.93
C ASP A 141 0.74 -37.60 -44.43
N ASN A 142 0.31 -38.56 -43.61
CA ASN A 142 0.15 -38.37 -42.17
C ASN A 142 1.47 -38.12 -41.45
N ASP A 143 2.59 -38.72 -41.87
CA ASP A 143 3.88 -38.48 -41.25
C ASP A 143 4.32 -37.03 -41.49
N GLU A 144 4.14 -36.49 -42.70
CA GLU A 144 4.47 -35.09 -43.04
C GLU A 144 3.56 -34.09 -42.32
N ALA A 145 2.24 -34.32 -42.34
CA ALA A 145 1.30 -33.45 -41.62
C ALA A 145 1.57 -33.44 -40.11
N LEU A 146 1.92 -34.59 -39.54
CA LEU A 146 2.22 -34.72 -38.12
C LEU A 146 3.53 -34.04 -37.72
N ASN A 147 4.58 -34.20 -38.53
CA ASN A 147 5.85 -33.50 -38.32
C ASN A 147 5.65 -31.99 -38.38
N MET A 148 4.88 -31.50 -39.36
CA MET A 148 4.56 -30.08 -39.48
C MET A 148 3.82 -29.55 -38.25
N LEU A 149 2.75 -30.23 -37.82
CA LEU A 149 1.98 -29.81 -36.66
C LEU A 149 2.85 -29.81 -35.40
N SER A 150 3.66 -30.85 -35.19
CA SER A 150 4.60 -30.96 -34.08
C SER A 150 5.62 -29.80 -34.05
N ASP A 151 6.17 -29.44 -35.21
CA ASP A 151 7.13 -28.34 -35.32
C ASP A 151 6.48 -26.99 -35.00
N LEU A 152 5.31 -26.70 -35.59
CA LEU A 152 4.60 -25.45 -35.33
C LEU A 152 4.19 -25.31 -33.85
N ILE A 153 3.66 -26.38 -33.24
CA ILE A 153 3.38 -26.43 -31.79
C ILE A 153 4.63 -26.10 -30.99
N SER A 154 5.77 -26.71 -31.35
CA SER A 154 7.04 -26.50 -30.64
C SER A 154 7.49 -25.04 -30.74
N TYR A 155 7.45 -24.44 -31.93
CA TYR A 155 7.83 -23.04 -32.14
C TYR A 155 6.91 -22.06 -31.42
N ASN A 156 5.60 -22.23 -31.55
CA ASN A 156 4.61 -21.34 -30.97
C ASN A 156 4.63 -21.38 -29.45
N ARG A 157 4.70 -22.58 -28.86
CA ARG A 157 4.80 -22.74 -27.41
C ARG A 157 6.09 -22.18 -26.85
N PHE A 158 7.21 -22.38 -27.55
CA PHE A 158 8.48 -21.78 -27.16
C PHE A 158 8.34 -20.24 -27.07
N MET A 159 7.83 -19.60 -28.11
CA MET A 159 7.68 -18.14 -28.10
C MET A 159 6.64 -17.65 -27.11
N TYR A 160 5.51 -18.34 -26.99
CA TYR A 160 4.51 -18.01 -25.98
C TYR A 160 5.13 -17.98 -24.59
N ASN A 161 5.90 -19.00 -24.23
CA ASN A 161 6.55 -19.06 -22.92
C ASN A 161 7.58 -17.94 -22.70
N GLU A 162 8.35 -17.56 -23.72
CA GLU A 162 9.30 -16.45 -23.62
C GLU A 162 8.58 -15.09 -23.48
N LEU A 163 7.55 -14.85 -24.29
CA LEU A 163 6.74 -13.63 -24.19
C LEU A 163 5.96 -13.55 -22.88
N LYS A 164 5.46 -14.69 -22.38
CA LYS A 164 4.74 -14.78 -21.10
C LYS A 164 5.63 -14.46 -19.92
N LYS A 165 6.87 -14.96 -19.90
CA LYS A 165 7.86 -14.58 -18.86
C LYS A 165 8.08 -13.07 -18.82
N GLN A 166 8.22 -12.43 -19.98
CA GLN A 166 8.38 -10.97 -20.05
C GLN A 166 7.11 -10.25 -19.58
N LEU A 167 5.94 -10.70 -20.02
CA LEU A 167 4.65 -10.14 -19.61
C LEU A 167 4.45 -10.19 -18.09
N ASP A 168 4.79 -11.31 -17.45
CA ASP A 168 4.67 -11.48 -16.00
C ASP A 168 5.63 -10.56 -15.24
N SER A 169 6.84 -10.32 -15.78
CA SER A 169 7.78 -9.34 -15.24
C SER A 169 7.22 -7.92 -15.35
N ASP A 170 6.78 -7.52 -16.53
CA ASP A 170 6.22 -6.19 -16.78
C ASP A 170 4.93 -5.95 -15.98
N LEU A 171 4.08 -6.96 -15.79
CA LEU A 171 2.89 -6.92 -14.93
C LEU A 171 3.26 -6.59 -13.47
N THR A 172 4.32 -7.22 -12.96
CA THR A 172 4.79 -7.00 -11.59
C THR A 172 5.29 -5.56 -11.41
N GLU A 173 6.06 -5.07 -12.38
CA GLU A 173 6.55 -3.69 -12.39
C GLU A 173 5.43 -2.67 -12.59
N ALA A 174 4.45 -2.97 -13.43
CA ALA A 174 3.30 -2.11 -13.68
C ALA A 174 2.41 -1.94 -12.45
N LYS A 175 2.09 -3.03 -11.76
CA LYS A 175 1.34 -2.98 -10.49
C LYS A 175 2.07 -2.13 -9.43
N SER A 176 3.40 -2.19 -9.44
CA SER A 176 4.23 -1.37 -8.57
C SER A 176 4.20 0.12 -8.95
N ALA A 177 4.28 0.44 -10.24
CA ALA A 177 4.21 1.82 -10.74
C ALA A 177 2.85 2.49 -10.46
N VAL A 178 1.74 1.74 -10.58
CA VAL A 178 0.39 2.24 -10.24
C VAL A 178 0.30 2.72 -8.79
N ASN A 179 0.98 2.06 -7.85
CA ASN A 179 0.98 2.46 -6.44
C ASN A 179 1.78 3.75 -6.16
N VAL A 180 2.69 4.12 -7.06
CA VAL A 180 3.52 5.33 -6.93
C VAL A 180 2.83 6.54 -7.55
N LEU A 181 2.17 6.35 -8.70
CA LEU A 181 1.52 7.43 -9.43
C LEU A 181 0.44 8.11 -8.57
N SER A 182 0.53 9.43 -8.47
CA SER A 182 -0.48 10.25 -7.79
C SER A 182 -1.81 10.27 -8.56
N ASP A 183 -2.89 10.62 -7.85
CA ASP A 183 -4.23 10.71 -8.43
C ASP A 183 -4.50 12.07 -9.13
N GLU A 184 -3.44 12.82 -9.46
CA GLU A 184 -3.55 14.18 -10.03
C GLU A 184 -2.88 14.32 -11.41
N GLY A 185 -3.50 15.09 -12.30
CA GLY A 185 -2.92 15.54 -13.56
C GLY A 185 -2.48 14.41 -14.52
N ASP A 186 -1.25 14.55 -15.05
CA ASP A 186 -0.64 13.57 -15.95
C ASP A 186 -0.46 12.20 -15.28
N ASN A 187 -0.22 12.17 -13.95
CA ASN A 187 -0.05 10.93 -13.21
C ASN A 187 -1.35 10.11 -13.17
N ALA A 188 -2.48 10.77 -12.90
CA ALA A 188 -3.79 10.12 -12.90
C ALA A 188 -4.12 9.49 -14.26
N THR A 189 -3.77 10.19 -15.34
CA THR A 189 -3.98 9.71 -16.72
C THR A 189 -3.14 8.47 -16.99
N ALA A 190 -1.85 8.50 -16.64
CA ALA A 190 -0.95 7.36 -16.79
C ALA A 190 -1.34 6.17 -15.91
N LYS A 191 -1.83 6.44 -14.70
CA LYS A 191 -2.29 5.43 -13.74
C LYS A 191 -3.50 4.67 -14.26
N ASN A 192 -4.47 5.39 -14.82
CA ASN A 192 -5.66 4.78 -15.41
C ASN A 192 -5.32 3.96 -16.65
N ASP A 193 -4.53 4.52 -17.58
CA ASP A 193 -4.08 3.80 -18.78
C ASP A 193 -3.31 2.52 -18.40
N LEU A 194 -2.36 2.62 -17.46
CA LEU A 194 -1.60 1.46 -16.99
C LEU A 194 -2.49 0.41 -16.30
N SER A 195 -3.48 0.83 -15.53
CA SER A 195 -4.44 -0.07 -14.87
C SER A 195 -5.30 -0.83 -15.88
N ASP A 196 -5.76 -0.15 -16.93
CA ASP A 196 -6.50 -0.77 -18.03
C ASP A 196 -5.63 -1.79 -18.77
N LYS A 197 -4.35 -1.47 -19.03
CA LYS A 197 -3.40 -2.41 -19.67
C LYS A 197 -3.06 -3.60 -18.78
N ILE A 198 -2.98 -3.42 -17.46
CA ILE A 198 -2.82 -4.53 -16.50
C ILE A 198 -4.01 -5.48 -16.61
N ALA A 199 -5.25 -4.97 -16.61
CA ALA A 199 -6.44 -5.80 -16.72
C ALA A 199 -6.48 -6.58 -18.04
N ALA A 200 -6.12 -5.93 -19.15
CA ALA A 200 -5.99 -6.60 -20.45
C ALA A 200 -4.85 -7.64 -20.46
N ALA A 201 -3.76 -7.40 -19.74
CA ALA A 201 -2.61 -8.30 -19.62
C ALA A 201 -2.84 -9.55 -18.74
N GLU A 202 -4.02 -9.72 -18.15
CA GLU A 202 -4.38 -10.93 -17.37
C GLU A 202 -5.11 -12.03 -18.17
N ASP A 203 -5.57 -11.76 -19.40
CA ASP A 203 -6.06 -12.79 -20.34
C ASP A 203 -4.97 -13.87 -20.64
N ASN A 204 -5.36 -15.08 -21.02
CA ASN A 204 -4.44 -16.19 -21.32
C ASN A 204 -4.40 -16.58 -22.81
N ASP A 205 -5.07 -15.83 -23.69
CA ASP A 205 -5.02 -16.08 -25.13
C ASP A 205 -3.59 -16.01 -25.70
N ILE A 206 -3.20 -17.10 -26.38
CA ILE A 206 -1.86 -17.28 -26.97
C ILE A 206 -1.63 -16.35 -28.16
N ILE A 207 -2.66 -16.02 -28.94
CA ILE A 207 -2.52 -15.22 -30.17
C ILE A 207 -2.22 -13.76 -29.82
N SER A 208 -2.93 -13.20 -28.84
CA SER A 208 -2.84 -11.78 -28.46
C SER A 208 -1.67 -11.44 -27.53
N ILE A 209 -0.90 -12.42 -27.04
CA ILE A 209 0.20 -12.17 -26.09
C ILE A 209 1.21 -11.10 -26.55
N PRO A 210 1.63 -11.02 -27.84
CA PRO A 210 2.62 -10.03 -28.25
C PRO A 210 2.04 -8.61 -28.25
N GLU A 211 0.77 -8.44 -28.61
CA GLU A 211 0.08 -7.15 -28.60
C GLU A 211 -0.09 -6.65 -27.16
N ARG A 212 -0.55 -7.52 -26.27
CA ARG A 212 -0.79 -7.20 -24.86
C ARG A 212 0.49 -6.86 -24.12
N LEU A 213 1.57 -7.59 -24.40
CA LEU A 213 2.89 -7.25 -23.90
C LEU A 213 3.34 -5.89 -24.42
N ASN A 214 3.23 -5.63 -25.72
CA ASN A 214 3.64 -4.35 -26.31
C ASN A 214 2.89 -3.16 -25.70
N ASP A 215 1.57 -3.28 -25.55
CA ASP A 215 0.73 -2.27 -24.93
C ASP A 215 1.14 -2.00 -23.47
N LEU A 216 1.29 -3.06 -22.68
CA LEU A 216 1.70 -2.95 -21.28
C LEU A 216 3.09 -2.32 -21.16
N SER A 217 4.08 -2.78 -21.92
CA SER A 217 5.45 -2.27 -21.88
C SER A 217 5.51 -0.78 -22.26
N ASN A 218 4.71 -0.34 -23.25
CA ASN A 218 4.66 1.06 -23.66
C ASN A 218 4.01 1.96 -22.60
N SER A 219 2.87 1.54 -22.05
CA SER A 219 2.21 2.26 -20.94
C SER A 219 3.08 2.30 -19.70
N LEU A 220 3.76 1.19 -19.36
CA LEU A 220 4.71 1.12 -18.24
C LEU A 220 5.89 2.07 -18.45
N LYS A 221 6.45 2.13 -19.66
CA LYS A 221 7.53 3.06 -19.99
C LYS A 221 7.10 4.51 -19.81
N ASN A 222 5.93 4.87 -20.34
CA ASN A 222 5.37 6.21 -20.17
C ASN A 222 5.13 6.56 -18.69
N ALA A 223 4.58 5.62 -17.92
CA ALA A 223 4.40 5.77 -16.48
C ALA A 223 5.72 5.99 -15.74
N LYS A 224 6.77 5.23 -16.06
CA LYS A 224 8.12 5.41 -15.50
C LYS A 224 8.71 6.78 -15.83
N ASP A 225 8.58 7.22 -17.08
CA ASP A 225 9.06 8.54 -17.51
C ASP A 225 8.34 9.67 -16.77
N ILE A 226 7.02 9.53 -16.55
CA ILE A 226 6.22 10.46 -15.75
C ILE A 226 6.69 10.44 -14.29
N ILE A 227 6.76 9.27 -13.64
CA ILE A 227 7.25 9.11 -12.26
C ILE A 227 8.60 9.81 -12.07
N LEU A 228 9.54 9.61 -13.01
CA LEU A 228 10.87 10.22 -12.96
C LEU A 228 10.82 11.75 -13.00
N ARG A 229 9.87 12.32 -13.75
CA ARG A 229 9.75 13.77 -13.99
C ARG A 229 8.93 14.49 -12.93
N THR A 230 7.80 13.93 -12.51
CA THR A 230 6.80 14.59 -11.67
C THR A 230 6.85 14.09 -10.23
N ASP A 231 6.79 12.77 -10.04
CA ASP A 231 6.60 12.21 -8.71
C ASP A 231 7.89 12.11 -7.91
N ILE A 232 9.05 11.78 -8.50
CA ILE A 232 10.31 11.74 -7.72
C ILE A 232 10.67 13.09 -7.09
N PRO A 233 10.68 14.22 -7.82
CA PRO A 233 10.94 15.52 -7.18
C PRO A 233 9.95 15.83 -6.05
N THR A 234 8.67 15.53 -6.27
CA THR A 234 7.59 15.74 -5.30
C THR A 234 7.78 14.87 -4.06
N ILE A 235 8.00 13.56 -4.24
CA ILE A 235 8.31 12.60 -3.17
C ILE A 235 9.55 13.04 -2.40
N LYS A 236 10.61 13.51 -3.07
CA LYS A 236 11.83 13.98 -2.39
C LYS A 236 11.59 15.26 -1.59
N GLU A 237 10.73 16.16 -2.06
CA GLU A 237 10.31 17.32 -1.29
C GLU A 237 9.50 16.90 -0.05
N GLU A 238 8.55 15.98 -0.19
CA GLU A 238 7.78 15.42 0.92
C GLU A 238 8.67 14.70 1.93
N ILE A 239 9.64 13.91 1.47
CA ILE A 239 10.66 13.28 2.32
C ILE A 239 11.42 14.33 3.13
N THR A 240 11.82 15.43 2.50
CA THR A 240 12.55 16.50 3.19
C THR A 240 11.72 17.09 4.32
N LYS A 241 10.45 17.41 4.06
CA LYS A 241 9.50 17.92 5.06
C LYS A 241 9.24 16.91 6.18
N ALA A 242 9.01 15.64 5.82
CA ALA A 242 8.75 14.58 6.77
C ALA A 242 9.97 14.32 7.68
N LEU A 243 11.18 14.30 7.11
CA LEU A 243 12.42 14.16 7.87
C LEU A 243 12.65 15.33 8.83
N GLU A 244 12.41 16.56 8.39
CA GLU A 244 12.53 17.74 9.25
C GLU A 244 11.59 17.66 10.45
N ASN A 245 10.30 17.40 10.21
CA ASN A 245 9.30 17.22 11.26
C ASN A 245 9.68 16.09 12.23
N SER A 246 10.10 14.94 11.69
CA SER A 246 10.46 13.76 12.47
C SER A 246 11.69 14.00 13.34
N LYS A 247 12.70 14.71 12.83
CA LYS A 247 13.90 15.09 13.60
C LYS A 247 13.60 16.07 14.70
N MET A 248 12.72 17.05 14.46
CA MET A 248 12.26 17.94 15.53
C MET A 248 11.59 17.16 16.66
N LEU A 249 10.72 16.20 16.30
CA LEU A 249 10.03 15.34 17.26
C LEU A 249 11.03 14.48 18.05
N LEU A 250 12.01 13.89 17.38
CA LEU A 250 13.04 13.04 17.98
C LEU A 250 13.87 13.75 19.07
N ASN A 251 14.05 15.06 18.94
CA ASN A 251 14.77 15.88 19.92
C ASN A 251 13.93 16.18 21.19
N ASN A 252 12.65 15.80 21.23
CA ASN A 252 11.81 16.00 22.39
C ASN A 252 12.20 15.03 23.53
N GLN A 253 12.52 15.60 24.69
CA GLN A 253 12.93 14.83 25.88
C GLN A 253 11.86 13.84 26.36
N GLY A 254 10.58 14.10 26.06
CA GLY A 254 9.47 13.19 26.40
C GLY A 254 9.58 11.81 25.73
N LEU A 255 10.41 11.65 24.70
CA LEU A 255 10.63 10.37 24.02
C LEU A 255 11.85 9.58 24.54
N ASN A 256 12.67 10.13 25.43
CA ASN A 256 13.98 9.55 25.78
C ASN A 256 13.93 8.10 26.29
N ASP A 257 12.85 7.71 26.95
CA ASP A 257 12.68 6.39 27.56
C ASP A 257 11.67 5.50 26.80
N THR A 258 11.40 5.76 25.52
CA THR A 258 10.37 5.05 24.74
C THR A 258 10.98 4.26 23.57
N PRO A 259 10.47 3.04 23.30
CA PRO A 259 10.88 2.27 22.11
C PRO A 259 10.67 3.03 20.80
N GLU A 260 9.61 3.85 20.73
CA GLU A 260 9.25 4.63 19.55
C GLU A 260 10.34 5.63 19.15
N LYS A 261 11.17 6.09 20.09
CA LYS A 261 12.33 6.93 19.77
C LYS A 261 13.36 6.19 18.93
N ALA A 262 13.66 4.93 19.29
CA ALA A 262 14.62 4.11 18.55
C ALA A 262 14.07 3.73 17.18
N ASP A 263 12.79 3.36 17.10
CA ASP A 263 12.09 3.09 15.85
C ASP A 263 12.08 4.29 14.90
N LEU A 264 11.75 5.48 15.42
CA LEU A 264 11.74 6.72 14.65
C LEU A 264 13.14 7.07 14.15
N GLN A 265 14.17 6.93 15.01
CA GLN A 265 15.55 7.16 14.61
C GLN A 265 16.02 6.20 13.50
N ALA A 266 15.63 4.92 13.57
CA ALA A 266 15.94 3.93 12.54
C ALA A 266 15.26 4.29 11.21
N ALA A 267 13.97 4.62 11.23
CA ALA A 267 13.23 5.03 10.03
C ALA A 267 13.82 6.29 9.37
N ILE A 268 14.21 7.29 10.18
CA ILE A 268 14.92 8.49 9.71
C ILE A 268 16.22 8.09 8.98
N ASN A 269 17.08 7.29 9.61
CA ASN A 269 18.38 6.91 9.04
C ASN A 269 18.23 6.12 7.73
N GLU A 270 17.27 5.20 7.67
CA GLU A 270 16.99 4.41 6.48
C GLU A 270 16.50 5.27 5.32
N LEU A 271 15.53 6.16 5.57
CA LEU A 271 14.99 7.04 4.54
C LEU A 271 16.02 8.07 4.06
N GLU A 272 16.85 8.63 4.94
CA GLU A 272 17.94 9.53 4.56
C GLU A 272 18.96 8.85 3.63
N THR A 273 19.35 7.63 4.00
CA THR A 273 20.29 6.82 3.22
C THR A 273 19.72 6.52 1.85
N LEU A 274 18.44 6.14 1.78
CA LEU A 274 17.77 5.84 0.51
C LEU A 274 17.60 7.09 -0.36
N ASN A 275 17.14 8.20 0.22
CA ASN A 275 16.89 9.47 -0.48
C ASN A 275 18.16 10.05 -1.12
N SER A 276 19.30 9.86 -0.47
CA SER A 276 20.61 10.33 -0.97
C SER A 276 21.18 9.48 -2.10
N ASN A 277 20.82 8.19 -2.17
CA ASN A 277 21.50 7.22 -3.03
C ASN A 277 20.60 6.60 -4.11
N SER A 278 19.29 6.88 -4.09
CA SER A 278 18.31 6.24 -4.96
C SER A 278 17.34 7.23 -5.61
N ASN A 279 16.88 6.85 -6.80
CA ASN A 279 15.73 7.42 -7.51
C ASN A 279 14.65 6.35 -7.73
N ASP A 280 14.67 5.26 -6.97
CA ASP A 280 13.59 4.28 -6.96
C ASP A 280 12.38 4.88 -6.22
N ALA A 281 11.41 5.35 -7.01
CA ALA A 281 10.25 6.05 -6.48
C ALA A 281 9.39 5.17 -5.56
N LEU A 282 9.27 3.88 -5.83
CA LEU A 282 8.49 2.97 -4.99
C LEU A 282 9.17 2.74 -3.65
N ALA A 283 10.48 2.49 -3.68
CA ALA A 283 11.25 2.31 -2.45
C ALA A 283 11.20 3.59 -1.58
N LEU A 284 11.35 4.77 -2.22
CA LEU A 284 11.26 6.07 -1.55
C LEU A 284 9.87 6.30 -0.94
N PHE A 285 8.80 6.08 -1.72
CA PHE A 285 7.43 6.23 -1.25
C PHE A 285 7.11 5.31 -0.07
N ASN A 286 7.46 4.03 -0.17
CA ASN A 286 7.21 3.06 0.91
C ASN A 286 7.96 3.45 2.20
N LYS A 287 9.20 3.93 2.09
CA LYS A 287 9.96 4.38 3.26
C LYS A 287 9.49 5.71 3.82
N LEU A 288 8.94 6.60 2.99
CA LEU A 288 8.24 7.80 3.46
C LEU A 288 6.99 7.44 4.27
N GLN A 289 6.18 6.47 3.81
CA GLN A 289 5.00 6.00 4.54
C GLN A 289 5.38 5.38 5.90
N ASP A 290 6.41 4.53 5.94
CA ASP A 290 6.95 3.96 7.17
C ASP A 290 7.41 5.06 8.14
N LEU A 291 8.16 6.06 7.67
CA LEU A 291 8.55 7.21 8.50
C LEU A 291 7.33 7.94 9.06
N ASN A 292 6.33 8.25 8.23
CA ASN A 292 5.11 8.95 8.66
C ASN A 292 4.34 8.17 9.73
N GLU A 293 4.26 6.84 9.61
CA GLU A 293 3.65 5.97 10.62
C GLU A 293 4.42 6.04 11.95
N LYS A 294 5.76 5.94 11.92
CA LYS A 294 6.59 6.03 13.12
C LYS A 294 6.51 7.39 13.78
N THR A 295 6.46 8.47 13.00
CA THR A 295 6.31 9.84 13.49
C THR A 295 4.96 10.02 14.18
N THR A 296 3.88 9.49 13.60
CA THR A 296 2.54 9.54 14.21
C THR A 296 2.53 8.83 15.56
N LYS A 297 3.07 7.61 15.64
CA LYS A 297 3.17 6.86 16.90
C LYS A 297 3.99 7.59 17.97
N ALA A 298 5.13 8.18 17.59
CA ALA A 298 5.93 8.97 18.53
C ALA A 298 5.18 10.21 19.05
N GLN A 299 4.36 10.84 18.19
CA GLN A 299 3.54 11.98 18.58
C GLN A 299 2.42 11.59 19.56
N GLU A 300 1.73 10.48 19.31
CA GLU A 300 0.71 9.94 20.22
C GLU A 300 1.26 9.67 21.64
N ILE A 301 2.49 9.13 21.73
CA ILE A 301 3.16 8.89 23.01
C ILE A 301 3.46 10.20 23.75
N LEU A 302 3.91 11.23 23.04
CA LEU A 302 4.16 12.55 23.63
C LEU A 302 2.86 13.20 24.13
N GLU A 303 1.79 13.14 23.35
CA GLU A 303 0.48 13.65 23.74
C GLU A 303 -0.06 12.92 24.97
N GLY A 304 0.08 11.59 25.03
CA GLY A 304 -0.28 10.79 26.20
C GLY A 304 0.51 11.17 27.46
N LYS A 305 1.82 11.40 27.34
CA LYS A 305 2.65 11.86 28.46
C LYS A 305 2.26 13.26 28.94
N ASN A 306 2.00 14.19 28.00
CA ASN A 306 1.57 15.55 28.34
C ASN A 306 0.21 15.55 29.05
N ALA A 307 -0.73 14.71 28.61
CA ALA A 307 -2.02 14.54 29.28
C ALA A 307 -1.86 14.00 30.70
N ALA A 308 -0.96 13.02 30.92
CA ALA A 308 -0.68 12.48 32.25
C ALA A 308 -0.08 13.54 33.20
N ILE A 309 0.85 14.38 32.71
CA ILE A 309 1.43 15.50 33.47
C ILE A 309 0.36 16.52 33.84
N ALA A 310 -0.45 16.96 32.86
CA ALA A 310 -1.53 17.91 33.10
C ALA A 310 -2.53 17.39 34.15
N LYS A 311 -2.88 16.10 34.09
CA LYS A 311 -3.75 15.47 35.10
C LYS A 311 -3.11 15.43 36.48
N ALA A 312 -1.83 15.09 36.57
CA ALA A 312 -1.12 15.09 37.85
C ALA A 312 -1.10 16.48 38.50
N GLU A 313 -1.01 17.55 37.69
CA GLU A 313 -1.13 18.93 38.18
C GLU A 313 -2.55 19.27 38.61
N LEU A 314 -3.57 18.93 37.81
CA LEU A 314 -4.97 19.14 38.15
C LEU A 314 -5.34 18.46 39.48
N VAL A 315 -4.87 17.23 39.71
CA VAL A 315 -5.07 16.50 40.98
C VAL A 315 -4.52 17.29 42.18
N LYS A 316 -3.33 17.89 42.04
CA LYS A 316 -2.75 18.72 43.12
C LYS A 316 -3.61 19.96 43.40
N THR A 317 -4.12 20.61 42.35
CA THR A 317 -4.98 21.79 42.50
C THR A 317 -6.35 21.44 43.09
N ILE A 318 -6.95 20.31 42.70
CA ILE A 318 -8.18 19.76 43.31
C ILE A 318 -7.96 19.52 44.80
N ALA A 319 -6.85 18.88 45.19
CA ALA A 319 -6.52 18.64 46.58
C ALA A 319 -6.42 19.95 47.37
N LYS A 320 -5.71 20.96 46.84
CA LYS A 320 -5.61 22.30 47.44
C LYS A 320 -6.99 22.97 47.56
N GLY A 321 -7.83 22.90 46.52
CA GLY A 321 -9.16 23.50 46.55
C GLY A 321 -10.06 22.85 47.59
N ASN A 322 -10.01 21.52 47.75
CA ASN A 322 -10.75 20.80 48.78
C ASN A 322 -10.30 21.16 50.20
N GLU A 323 -8.99 21.32 50.42
CA GLU A 323 -8.43 21.79 51.70
C GLU A 323 -8.97 23.18 52.07
N VAL A 324 -8.95 24.10 51.10
CA VAL A 324 -9.38 25.49 51.30
C VAL A 324 -10.90 25.59 51.48
N LEU A 325 -11.70 24.80 50.75
CA LEU A 325 -13.16 24.88 50.71
C LEU A 325 -13.83 24.89 52.10
N ASN A 326 -13.32 24.11 53.04
CA ASN A 326 -13.87 24.03 54.39
C ASN A 326 -13.60 25.30 55.21
N SER A 327 -12.53 26.02 54.89
CA SER A 327 -12.09 27.24 55.56
C SER A 327 -12.71 28.52 54.96
N ILE A 328 -13.34 28.44 53.79
CA ILE A 328 -14.08 29.54 53.17
C ILE A 328 -15.38 29.79 53.95
N THR A 329 -15.50 30.98 54.53
CA THR A 329 -16.70 31.42 55.28
C THR A 329 -17.67 32.24 54.42
N ASP A 330 -17.22 32.78 53.29
CA ASP A 330 -18.09 33.46 52.34
C ASP A 330 -18.97 32.45 51.58
N THR A 331 -20.29 32.51 51.78
CA THR A 331 -21.24 31.55 51.19
C THR A 331 -21.24 31.53 49.65
N GLU A 332 -21.13 32.71 49.01
CA GLU A 332 -21.16 32.81 47.54
C GLU A 332 -19.86 32.26 46.95
N ALA A 333 -18.73 32.64 47.53
CA ALA A 333 -17.41 32.19 47.13
C ALA A 333 -17.24 30.68 47.39
N LYS A 334 -17.78 30.17 48.51
CA LYS A 334 -17.82 28.74 48.80
C LYS A 334 -18.62 27.96 47.77
N ALA A 335 -19.80 28.46 47.40
CA ALA A 335 -20.63 27.83 46.37
C ALA A 335 -19.93 27.85 44.99
N THR A 336 -19.27 28.95 44.65
CA THR A 336 -18.53 29.11 43.39
C THR A 336 -17.34 28.14 43.33
N LEU A 337 -16.52 28.09 44.38
CA LEU A 337 -15.39 27.16 44.46
C LEU A 337 -15.84 25.70 44.42
N ALA A 338 -16.91 25.34 45.14
CA ALA A 338 -17.47 23.99 45.10
C ALA A 338 -17.94 23.59 43.68
N SER A 339 -18.52 24.54 42.93
CA SER A 339 -18.91 24.33 41.53
C SER A 339 -17.68 24.09 40.63
N SER A 340 -16.63 24.91 40.76
CA SER A 340 -15.39 24.75 40.00
C SER A 340 -14.66 23.45 40.34
N LEU A 341 -14.62 23.04 41.62
CA LEU A 341 -14.07 21.75 42.05
C LEU A 341 -14.82 20.59 41.39
N LYS A 342 -16.15 20.63 41.37
CA LYS A 342 -16.96 19.59 40.71
C LYS A 342 -16.68 19.50 39.21
N LYS A 343 -16.49 20.63 38.52
CA LYS A 343 -16.12 20.64 37.09
C LYS A 343 -14.73 20.04 36.88
N ALA A 344 -13.75 20.43 37.70
CA ALA A 344 -12.40 19.88 37.66
C ALA A 344 -12.36 18.38 37.94
N ASP A 345 -13.14 17.89 38.90
CA ASP A 345 -13.27 16.45 39.19
C ASP A 345 -13.84 15.67 38.01
N ILE A 346 -14.80 16.25 37.26
CA ILE A 346 -15.34 15.61 36.04
C ILE A 346 -14.24 15.44 35.00
N ILE A 347 -13.50 16.51 34.69
CA ILE A 347 -12.40 16.48 33.71
C ILE A 347 -11.28 15.53 34.15
N ASN A 348 -10.91 15.54 35.44
CA ASN A 348 -9.87 14.67 35.96
C ASN A 348 -10.23 13.17 35.83
N ASN A 349 -11.49 12.83 36.09
CA ASN A 349 -11.98 11.45 36.03
C ASN A 349 -12.33 10.98 34.60
N ASP A 350 -12.49 11.91 33.66
CA ASP A 350 -12.72 11.56 32.26
C ASP A 350 -11.43 11.05 31.61
N LYS A 351 -11.47 9.81 31.11
CA LYS A 351 -10.33 9.19 30.44
C LYS A 351 -10.04 9.78 29.06
N THR A 352 -10.99 10.48 28.46
CA THR A 352 -10.85 11.07 27.12
C THR A 352 -10.38 12.52 27.11
N SER A 353 -10.33 13.17 28.28
CA SER A 353 -9.89 14.56 28.39
C SER A 353 -8.45 14.75 27.91
N THR A 354 -8.27 15.73 27.04
CA THR A 354 -6.99 16.12 26.46
C THR A 354 -6.11 16.88 27.46
N SER A 355 -4.82 17.02 27.14
CA SER A 355 -3.91 17.84 27.95
C SER A 355 -4.37 19.30 28.05
N ASN A 356 -4.93 19.85 26.97
CA ASN A 356 -5.38 21.24 26.91
C ASN A 356 -6.61 21.46 27.79
N GLU A 357 -7.64 20.61 27.67
CA GLU A 357 -8.83 20.69 28.53
C GLU A 357 -8.47 20.54 30.00
N THR A 358 -7.54 19.63 30.32
CA THR A 358 -7.05 19.43 31.68
C THR A 358 -6.30 20.65 32.21
N THR A 359 -5.46 21.28 31.37
CA THR A 359 -4.68 22.48 31.72
C THR A 359 -5.56 23.72 31.89
N GLU A 360 -6.56 23.88 31.03
CA GLU A 360 -7.57 24.94 31.13
C GLU A 360 -8.38 24.78 32.42
N SER A 361 -8.90 23.57 32.68
CA SER A 361 -9.62 23.27 33.93
C SER A 361 -8.77 23.52 35.17
N ASN A 362 -7.47 23.18 35.12
CA ASN A 362 -6.52 23.47 36.19
C ASN A 362 -6.39 24.99 36.43
N THR A 363 -6.28 25.77 35.36
CA THR A 363 -6.17 27.25 35.43
C THR A 363 -7.44 27.87 36.00
N GLU A 364 -8.62 27.43 35.53
CA GLU A 364 -9.92 27.88 36.04
C GLU A 364 -10.09 27.57 37.53
N LEU A 365 -9.76 26.34 37.95
CA LEU A 365 -9.84 25.96 39.35
C LEU A 365 -8.86 26.74 40.21
N ALA A 366 -7.61 26.91 39.75
CA ALA A 366 -6.60 27.70 40.47
C ALA A 366 -7.05 29.15 40.69
N ASN A 367 -7.69 29.76 39.68
CA ASN A 367 -8.26 31.11 39.81
C ASN A 367 -9.47 31.13 40.75
N ALA A 368 -10.36 30.15 40.67
CA ALA A 368 -11.50 30.05 41.59
C ALA A 368 -11.08 29.89 43.06
N ILE A 369 -9.99 29.16 43.33
CA ILE A 369 -9.38 29.05 44.66
C ILE A 369 -8.90 30.43 45.13
N LYS A 370 -8.17 31.16 44.29
CA LYS A 370 -7.67 32.50 44.62
C LYS A 370 -8.80 33.47 44.93
N ASP A 371 -9.80 33.54 44.05
CA ASP A 371 -10.96 34.42 44.22
C ASP A 371 -11.74 34.09 45.50
N ALA A 372 -11.88 32.81 45.83
CA ALA A 372 -12.56 32.39 47.05
C ALA A 372 -11.82 32.82 48.32
N ILE A 373 -10.50 32.71 48.32
CA ILE A 373 -9.64 33.17 49.43
C ILE A 373 -9.74 34.69 49.57
N ILE A 374 -9.62 35.45 48.47
CA ILE A 374 -9.71 36.91 48.49
C ILE A 374 -11.06 37.38 49.03
N LYS A 375 -12.18 36.84 48.52
CA LYS A 375 -13.52 37.17 49.01
C LYS A 375 -13.69 36.87 50.51
N THR A 376 -13.12 35.76 50.97
CA THR A 376 -13.17 35.37 52.40
C THR A 376 -12.35 36.32 53.27
N ASN A 377 -11.13 36.65 52.85
CA ASN A 377 -10.28 37.60 53.54
C ASN A 377 -10.92 39.00 53.61
N ALA A 378 -11.50 39.47 52.52
CA ALA A 378 -12.22 40.75 52.47
C ALA A 378 -13.44 40.79 53.41
N LYS A 379 -14.07 39.64 53.68
CA LYS A 379 -15.23 39.55 54.59
C LYS A 379 -14.87 39.75 56.06
N LEU A 380 -13.61 39.57 56.45
CA LEU A 380 -13.17 39.79 57.83
C LEU A 380 -13.22 41.26 58.22
N ASP A 381 -12.75 42.14 57.34
CA ASP A 381 -12.84 43.60 57.44
C ASP A 381 -12.49 44.20 56.06
N ASN A 382 -13.52 44.54 55.29
CA ASN A 382 -13.37 44.94 53.89
C ASN A 382 -12.54 46.22 53.71
N ASP A 383 -12.69 47.18 54.62
CA ASP A 383 -11.95 48.45 54.57
C ASP A 383 -10.46 48.21 54.83
N LYS A 384 -10.11 47.44 55.87
CA LYS A 384 -8.72 47.09 56.17
C LYS A 384 -8.10 46.22 55.09
N PHE A 385 -8.81 45.23 54.56
CA PHE A 385 -8.30 44.40 53.48
C PHE A 385 -8.02 45.19 52.21
N THR A 386 -8.90 46.14 51.86
CA THR A 386 -8.68 47.08 50.74
C THR A 386 -7.43 47.93 50.96
N LYS A 387 -7.26 48.47 52.17
CA LYS A 387 -6.07 49.26 52.53
C LYS A 387 -4.79 48.43 52.51
N LEU A 388 -4.82 47.19 53.01
CA LEU A 388 -3.71 46.26 52.92
C LEU A 388 -3.34 45.98 51.46
N THR A 389 -4.34 45.73 50.60
CA THR A 389 -4.14 45.48 49.16
C THR A 389 -3.46 46.66 48.48
N ASN A 390 -3.92 47.88 48.75
CA ASN A 390 -3.31 49.12 48.25
C ASN A 390 -1.88 49.32 48.81
N GLY A 391 -1.65 48.95 50.06
CA GLY A 391 -0.32 48.95 50.68
C GLY A 391 0.63 47.97 49.97
N VAL A 392 0.20 46.73 49.74
CA VAL A 392 0.99 45.72 49.01
C VAL A 392 1.34 46.20 47.61
N ASN A 393 0.38 46.78 46.88
CA ASN A 393 0.63 47.32 45.54
C ASN A 393 1.61 48.50 45.56
N SER A 394 1.44 49.44 46.52
CA SER A 394 2.40 50.55 46.71
C SER A 394 3.81 50.04 47.05
N ALA A 395 3.93 49.00 47.88
CA ALA A 395 5.20 48.39 48.22
C ALA A 395 5.87 47.72 47.00
N ARG A 396 5.10 47.06 46.13
CA ARG A 396 5.59 46.50 44.85
C ARG A 396 6.12 47.58 43.92
N GLU A 397 5.38 48.67 43.77
CA GLU A 397 5.80 49.82 42.95
C GLU A 397 7.06 50.49 43.50
N LEU A 398 7.11 50.69 44.82
CA LEU A 398 8.28 51.24 45.49
C LEU A 398 9.51 50.35 45.30
N LEU A 399 9.38 49.04 45.53
CA LEU A 399 10.45 48.06 45.32
C LEU A 399 11.01 48.13 43.90
N LYS A 400 10.12 48.22 42.90
CA LYS A 400 10.50 48.37 41.49
C LYS A 400 11.23 49.70 41.23
N SER A 401 10.79 50.80 41.85
CA SER A 401 11.42 52.11 41.70
C SER A 401 12.84 52.20 42.29
N ILE A 402 13.13 51.40 43.33
CA ILE A 402 14.41 51.41 44.04
C ILE A 402 15.32 50.22 43.67
N GLU A 403 14.88 49.32 42.77
CA GLU A 403 15.50 48.03 42.50
C GLU A 403 17.01 48.11 42.17
N ASN A 404 17.40 49.19 41.48
CA ASN A 404 18.77 49.44 41.00
C ASN A 404 19.56 50.46 41.85
N VAL A 405 19.03 50.91 43.00
CA VAL A 405 19.68 51.89 43.86
C VAL A 405 20.49 51.19 44.95
N VAL A 406 21.80 51.07 44.73
CA VAL A 406 22.73 50.31 45.60
C VAL A 406 22.70 50.74 47.07
N ASN A 407 22.51 52.03 47.35
CA ASN A 407 22.50 52.57 48.72
C ASN A 407 21.19 52.31 49.49
N LEU A 408 20.18 51.72 48.86
CA LEU A 408 18.88 51.39 49.46
C LEU A 408 18.71 49.87 49.67
N LYS A 409 19.81 49.11 49.79
CA LYS A 409 19.74 47.66 50.03
C LYS A 409 18.96 47.28 51.32
N PRO A 410 19.17 47.92 52.49
CA PRO A 410 18.40 47.58 53.69
C PRO A 410 16.89 47.80 53.52
N GLN A 411 16.53 48.87 52.82
CA GLN A 411 15.17 49.24 52.41
C GLN A 411 14.56 48.19 51.48
N LYS A 412 15.31 47.76 50.46
CA LYS A 412 14.92 46.70 49.54
C LYS A 412 14.65 45.38 50.26
N ASP A 413 15.60 44.94 51.09
CA ASP A 413 15.49 43.69 51.84
C ASP A 413 14.27 43.73 52.80
N ALA A 414 13.96 44.91 53.38
CA ALA A 414 12.77 45.10 54.21
C ALA A 414 11.45 45.03 53.42
N LEU A 415 11.37 45.65 52.23
CA LEU A 415 10.19 45.54 51.35
C LEU A 415 9.99 44.11 50.84
N GLU A 416 11.06 43.42 50.46
CA GLU A 416 10.99 42.03 50.02
C GLU A 416 10.49 41.11 51.14
N ALA A 417 11.00 41.28 52.37
CA ALA A 417 10.52 40.53 53.52
C ALA A 417 9.03 40.82 53.83
N LEU A 418 8.63 42.10 53.77
CA LEU A 418 7.25 42.50 53.98
C LEU A 418 6.32 41.94 52.90
N LEU A 419 6.71 42.02 51.63
CA LEU A 419 5.94 41.49 50.51
C LEU A 419 5.85 39.96 50.56
N SER A 420 6.92 39.27 50.95
CA SER A 420 6.91 37.82 51.18
C SER A 420 5.90 37.40 52.25
N LYS A 421 5.72 38.24 53.29
CA LYS A 421 4.76 38.01 54.36
C LYS A 421 3.32 38.35 53.97
N THR A 422 3.10 39.47 53.27
CA THR A 422 1.77 40.07 53.06
C THR A 422 1.12 39.70 51.72
N SER A 423 1.91 39.53 50.66
CA SER A 423 1.40 39.20 49.31
C SER A 423 0.56 37.93 49.26
N PRO A 424 0.93 36.82 49.93
CA PRO A 424 0.14 35.58 49.87
C PRO A 424 -1.34 35.75 50.29
N TYR A 425 -1.63 36.70 51.19
CA TYR A 425 -3.01 36.96 51.63
C TYR A 425 -3.81 37.80 50.63
N VAL A 426 -3.13 38.74 49.95
CA VAL A 426 -3.73 39.64 48.95
C VAL A 426 -3.90 38.94 47.61
N ASP A 427 -2.96 38.07 47.23
CA ASP A 427 -2.97 37.35 45.95
C ASP A 427 -3.87 36.08 45.99
N GLY A 428 -4.55 35.84 47.11
CA GLY A 428 -5.45 34.71 47.27
C GLY A 428 -4.75 33.36 47.46
N GLU A 429 -3.53 33.35 48.01
CA GLU A 429 -2.79 32.11 48.29
C GLU A 429 -3.00 31.61 49.72
N LYS A 430 -3.31 32.51 50.66
CA LYS A 430 -3.45 32.21 52.08
C LYS A 430 -4.65 32.92 52.72
N LEU A 431 -5.33 32.21 53.62
CA LEU A 431 -6.39 32.78 54.45
C LEU A 431 -5.82 33.44 55.70
N PHE A 432 -6.44 34.54 56.13
CA PHE A 432 -6.26 35.07 57.48
C PHE A 432 -6.94 34.15 58.50
N ALA A 433 -6.24 33.88 59.61
CA ALA A 433 -6.79 33.15 60.75
C ALA A 433 -7.79 34.00 61.54
N SER A 434 -7.64 35.33 61.54
CA SER A 434 -8.54 36.26 62.25
C SER A 434 -8.45 37.70 61.72
N SER A 435 -9.40 38.54 62.13
CA SER A 435 -9.37 40.00 61.89
C SER A 435 -8.17 40.69 62.58
N ASP A 436 -7.67 40.12 63.69
CA ASP A 436 -6.48 40.63 64.38
C ASP A 436 -5.21 40.41 63.56
N GLU A 437 -5.09 39.25 62.90
CA GLU A 437 -3.97 38.98 61.98
C GLU A 437 -3.98 39.95 60.79
N LEU A 438 -5.16 40.18 60.20
CA LEU A 438 -5.34 41.19 59.15
C LEU A 438 -4.93 42.60 59.64
N SER A 439 -5.33 42.96 60.85
CA SER A 439 -4.99 44.26 61.45
C SER A 439 -3.48 44.42 61.66
N SER A 440 -2.82 43.38 62.17
CA SER A 440 -1.36 43.35 62.33
C SER A 440 -0.65 43.47 60.98
N MET A 441 -1.09 42.75 59.94
CA MET A 441 -0.47 42.84 58.60
C MET A 441 -0.65 44.23 57.99
N PHE A 442 -1.81 44.85 58.17
CA PHE A 442 -2.07 46.21 57.72
C PHE A 442 -1.18 47.24 58.44
N GLU A 443 -1.04 47.13 59.77
CA GLU A 443 -0.20 48.04 60.54
C GLU A 443 1.28 47.93 60.17
N GLU A 444 1.78 46.70 59.96
CA GLU A 444 3.15 46.46 59.52
C GLU A 444 3.43 47.11 58.16
N ILE A 445 2.56 46.91 57.16
CA ILE A 445 2.78 47.50 55.84
C ILE A 445 2.67 49.03 55.85
N ASN A 446 1.72 49.56 56.62
CA ASN A 446 1.54 51.00 56.74
C ASN A 446 2.72 51.65 57.48
N SER A 447 3.26 50.99 58.50
CA SER A 447 4.46 51.47 59.20
C SER A 447 5.68 51.47 58.30
N GLU A 448 5.86 50.48 57.42
CA GLU A 448 7.01 50.41 56.53
C GLU A 448 6.93 51.48 55.44
N LEU A 449 5.76 51.66 54.84
CA LEU A 449 5.53 52.65 53.77
C LEU A 449 5.59 54.11 54.26
N THR A 450 5.39 54.37 55.55
CA THR A 450 5.45 55.72 56.14
C THR A 450 6.82 56.11 56.68
N LYS A 451 7.80 55.20 56.68
CA LYS A 451 9.19 55.55 56.97
C LYS A 451 9.70 56.56 55.93
N LYS A 452 10.67 57.40 56.31
CA LYS A 452 11.40 58.20 55.32
C LYS A 452 12.42 57.29 54.64
N TRP A 453 12.21 57.02 53.35
CA TRP A 453 13.05 56.19 52.50
C TRP A 453 14.22 56.98 51.92
#